data_AF-A0A961ICN5-F1
#
_entry.id   AF-A0A961ICN5-F1
#
_cell.length_a   1.000
_cell.length_b   1.000
_cell.length_c   1.000
_cell.angle_alpha   90.00
_cell.angle_beta   90.00
_cell.angle_gamma   90.00
#
_symmetry.space_group_name_H-M   'P 1'
#
loop_
_entity.id
_entity.type
_entity.pdbx_description
1 polymer ?
#
loop_
_entity_poly.entity_id
_entity_poly.type
_entity_poly.pdbx_seq_one_letter_code
_entity_poly.pdbx_strand_id
1 'polypeptide(L)'
;RGPVLPVPDHFQVNWPWDANSIWTVRKPVEVHSVSTFENAPVTVSFRPQKGRRPLFYLNGKGRSLRPRNLIHGTNNIQLGAIKIIEHPIAMMLALRLDVDVAIDQPSFPSLDHCTGEYLDALHGHVRRTRRAVRNFTVDKPILLKYEQGYCIVEPHESGLFMDHEFEYPGAIGYQRISVEITPQFFLFLGRARTPSFRSVEETDQIIAAARAGQLPYPMHEENVLFADVNGLRNPREIFDYNGHNYEFILHELIDVMAFLKLVESELGGRFRGKLTTRKFGHGDQILAARTMVSPEFLEDPGYRWLD
;
A
#
# COMPACT_ATOMS: atom_id res chain seq x y z
N ARG A 1 -15.16 -16.80 -14.48
CA ARG A 1 -14.50 -16.11 -13.35
C ARG A 1 -13.98 -17.21 -12.43
N GLY A 2 -12.69 -17.21 -12.11
CA GLY A 2 -12.11 -18.24 -11.23
C GLY A 2 -12.63 -18.15 -9.79
N PRO A 3 -12.28 -19.11 -8.92
CA PRO A 3 -12.67 -19.07 -7.52
C PRO A 3 -12.02 -17.89 -6.79
N VAL A 4 -12.67 -17.43 -5.71
CA VAL A 4 -12.05 -16.50 -4.76
C VAL A 4 -11.09 -17.30 -3.89
N LEU A 5 -9.83 -16.88 -3.82
CA LEU A 5 -8.82 -17.49 -2.97
C LEU A 5 -9.19 -17.27 -1.50
N PRO A 6 -9.32 -18.33 -0.68
CA PRO A 6 -9.56 -18.18 0.74
C PRO A 6 -8.31 -17.58 1.41
N VAL A 7 -8.49 -16.71 2.40
CA VAL A 7 -7.36 -16.18 3.16
C VAL A 7 -7.04 -17.13 4.31
N PRO A 8 -5.81 -17.68 4.40
CA PRO A 8 -5.43 -18.57 5.49
C PRO A 8 -5.41 -17.86 6.85
N ASP A 9 -5.80 -18.58 7.91
CA ASP A 9 -5.78 -18.04 9.28
C ASP A 9 -4.37 -17.62 9.72
N HIS A 10 -3.32 -18.30 9.25
CA HIS A 10 -1.94 -17.98 9.61
C HIS A 10 -1.43 -16.67 8.99
N PHE A 11 -2.19 -16.06 8.07
CA PHE A 11 -1.93 -14.69 7.59
C PHE A 11 -2.41 -13.62 8.60
N GLN A 12 -3.02 -14.02 9.72
CA GLN A 12 -3.38 -13.11 10.80
C GLN A 12 -2.26 -13.10 11.85
N VAL A 13 -1.52 -11.99 11.96
CA VAL A 13 -0.48 -11.85 12.98
C VAL A 13 -1.13 -11.50 14.32
N ASN A 14 -0.86 -12.30 15.35
CA ASN A 14 -1.32 -12.00 16.70
C ASN A 14 -0.52 -10.84 17.29
N TRP A 15 -1.11 -9.65 17.22
CA TRP A 15 -0.56 -8.44 17.81
C TRP A 15 -1.67 -7.64 18.50
N PRO A 16 -1.42 -7.04 19.69
CA PRO A 16 -2.40 -6.27 20.45
C PRO A 16 -2.65 -4.88 19.85
N TRP A 17 -2.98 -4.83 18.55
CA TRP A 17 -3.35 -3.60 17.85
C TRP A 17 -4.85 -3.38 17.99
N ASP A 18 -5.21 -2.34 18.73
CA ASP A 18 -6.62 -1.95 18.86
C ASP A 18 -7.05 -1.20 17.61
N ALA A 19 -7.84 -1.87 16.77
CA ALA A 19 -8.42 -1.31 15.56
C ALA A 19 -9.31 -0.10 15.85
N ASN A 20 -9.85 0.08 17.05
CA ASN A 20 -10.70 1.22 17.41
C ASN A 20 -9.93 2.43 17.92
N SER A 21 -8.59 2.40 17.87
CA SER A 21 -7.73 3.50 18.29
C SER A 21 -6.99 4.12 17.11
N ILE A 22 -6.68 5.42 17.20
CA ILE A 22 -5.68 6.07 16.34
C ILE A 22 -4.32 5.93 17.01
N TRP A 23 -3.33 5.47 16.27
CA TRP A 23 -1.98 5.25 16.76
C TRP A 23 -1.01 6.30 16.22
N THR A 24 0.11 6.48 16.93
CA THR A 24 1.27 7.30 16.52
C THR A 24 2.52 6.70 17.16
N VAL A 25 3.70 7.09 16.69
CA VAL A 25 4.95 6.81 17.42
C VAL A 25 5.11 7.70 18.66
N ARG A 26 5.84 7.23 19.67
CA ARG A 26 6.17 7.98 20.91
C ARG A 26 7.27 9.02 20.68
N LYS A 27 8.29 8.61 19.94
CA LYS A 27 9.48 9.37 19.51
C LYS A 27 9.75 9.01 18.04
N PRO A 28 10.61 9.78 17.34
CA PRO A 28 11.05 9.37 16.01
C PRO A 28 11.59 7.93 16.01
N VAL A 29 11.16 7.15 15.02
CA VAL A 29 11.64 5.79 14.75
C VAL A 29 12.31 5.82 13.38
N GLU A 30 13.52 5.29 13.29
CA GLU A 30 14.33 5.36 12.08
C GLU A 30 14.59 3.97 11.51
N VAL A 31 14.60 3.88 10.18
CA VAL A 31 14.94 2.70 9.41
C VAL A 31 15.98 3.12 8.38
N HIS A 32 17.12 2.44 8.37
CA HIS A 32 18.23 2.71 7.46
C HIS A 32 18.29 1.63 6.38
N SER A 33 18.45 2.04 5.12
CA SER A 33 18.49 1.14 3.97
C SER A 33 19.15 1.81 2.76
N VAL A 34 18.86 1.34 1.55
CA VAL A 34 19.29 1.92 0.27
C VAL A 34 18.06 2.39 -0.51
N SER A 35 18.04 3.66 -0.93
CA SER A 35 16.95 4.21 -1.73
C SER A 35 16.86 3.52 -3.10
N THR A 36 15.64 3.23 -3.54
CA THR A 36 15.40 2.43 -4.75
C THR A 36 15.97 3.09 -6.00
N PHE A 37 15.66 4.36 -6.24
CA PHE A 37 16.02 5.01 -7.49
C PHE A 37 17.36 5.74 -7.45
N GLU A 38 17.84 6.09 -6.26
CA GLU A 38 19.12 6.79 -6.11
C GLU A 38 20.26 5.82 -5.75
N ASN A 39 19.95 4.57 -5.40
CA ASN A 39 20.93 3.53 -5.02
C ASN A 39 21.94 4.06 -3.99
N ALA A 40 21.44 4.80 -3.02
CA ALA A 40 22.23 5.51 -2.03
C ALA A 40 21.69 5.22 -0.62
N PRO A 41 22.54 5.29 0.43
CA PRO A 41 22.07 5.17 1.80
C PRO A 41 20.92 6.15 2.08
N VAL A 42 19.87 5.63 2.70
CA VAL A 42 18.65 6.38 3.03
C VAL A 42 18.24 6.11 4.47
N THR A 43 17.79 7.16 5.15
CA THR A 43 17.13 7.08 6.45
C THR A 43 15.67 7.48 6.32
N VAL A 44 14.77 6.56 6.63
CA VAL A 44 13.34 6.81 6.76
C VAL A 44 13.02 7.01 8.24
N SER A 45 12.41 8.14 8.59
CA SER A 45 12.07 8.51 9.97
C SER A 45 10.56 8.71 10.10
N PHE A 46 9.90 7.87 10.90
CA PHE A 46 8.50 8.03 11.29
C PHE A 46 8.44 8.87 12.57
N ARG A 47 7.68 9.97 12.54
CA ARG A 47 7.61 10.97 13.61
C ARG A 47 6.18 11.13 14.09
N PRO A 48 5.96 11.51 15.37
CA PRO A 48 4.60 11.78 15.83
C PRO A 48 3.97 12.90 15.00
N GLN A 49 2.82 12.64 14.38
CA GLN A 49 2.14 13.65 13.59
C GLN A 49 1.72 14.83 14.48
N LYS A 50 2.09 16.05 14.09
CA LYS A 50 1.71 17.27 14.83
C LYS A 50 0.46 17.97 14.25
N GLY A 51 0.23 17.81 12.94
CA GLY A 51 -0.84 18.52 12.22
C GLY A 51 -2.14 17.72 12.10
N ARG A 52 -3.12 18.31 11.40
CA ARG A 52 -4.38 17.61 11.03
C ARG A 52 -4.19 16.55 9.94
N ARG A 53 -3.08 16.62 9.20
CA ARG A 53 -2.74 15.73 8.09
C ARG A 53 -1.28 15.31 8.17
N PRO A 54 -0.92 14.12 7.69
CA PRO A 54 0.47 13.71 7.55
C PRO A 54 1.26 14.65 6.65
N LEU A 55 2.49 14.93 7.06
CA LEU A 55 3.52 15.58 6.26
C LEU A 55 4.62 14.60 5.90
N PHE A 56 5.06 14.65 4.65
CA PHE A 56 6.25 13.95 4.16
C PHE A 56 7.36 14.96 3.94
N TYR A 57 8.53 14.74 4.53
CA TYR A 57 9.66 15.64 4.47
C TYR A 57 10.77 15.02 3.63
N LEU A 58 11.24 15.73 2.60
CA LEU A 58 12.49 15.41 1.92
C LEU A 58 13.52 16.46 2.29
N ASN A 59 14.60 16.05 2.96
CA ASN A 59 15.67 16.98 3.37
C ASN A 59 15.13 18.22 4.11
N GLY A 60 14.20 17.98 5.06
CA GLY A 60 13.54 19.01 5.86
C GLY A 60 12.41 19.78 5.17
N LYS A 61 12.20 19.63 3.85
CA LYS A 61 11.11 20.30 3.12
C LYS A 61 9.84 19.45 3.17
N GLY A 62 8.86 19.89 3.94
CA GLY A 62 7.59 19.19 4.15
C GLY A 62 6.57 19.40 3.03
N ARG A 63 5.87 18.33 2.65
CA ARG A 63 4.73 18.33 1.73
C ARG A 63 3.56 17.60 2.38
N SER A 64 2.35 18.14 2.24
CA SER A 64 1.15 17.49 2.78
C SER A 64 0.68 16.37 1.88
N LEU A 65 0.27 15.25 2.50
CA LEU A 65 -0.33 14.13 1.80
C LEU A 65 -1.73 14.52 1.31
N ARG A 66 -1.81 14.98 0.06
CA ARG A 66 -3.04 15.43 -0.60
C ARG A 66 -3.11 14.89 -2.02
N PRO A 67 -4.29 14.47 -2.51
CA PRO A 67 -4.43 13.97 -3.88
C PRO A 67 -3.92 14.93 -4.97
N ARG A 68 -4.10 16.25 -4.78
CA ARG A 68 -3.62 17.27 -5.73
C ARG A 68 -2.10 17.39 -5.82
N ASN A 69 -1.36 16.91 -4.82
CA ASN A 69 0.10 16.97 -4.78
C ASN A 69 0.76 15.72 -5.38
N LEU A 70 -0.05 14.73 -5.78
CA LEU A 70 0.47 13.46 -6.28
C LEU A 70 0.82 13.52 -7.75
N ILE A 71 1.84 12.77 -8.12
CA ILE A 71 2.33 12.60 -9.48
C ILE A 71 2.42 11.10 -9.73
N HIS A 72 1.97 10.67 -10.91
CA HIS A 72 2.20 9.30 -11.38
C HIS A 72 3.65 9.19 -11.86
N GLY A 73 4.44 8.40 -11.16
CA GLY A 73 5.80 8.06 -11.56
C GLY A 73 5.85 6.86 -12.50
N THR A 74 7.06 6.40 -12.83
CA THR A 74 7.25 5.12 -13.53
C THR A 74 6.94 3.98 -12.57
N ASN A 75 5.70 3.47 -12.63
CA ASN A 75 5.20 2.39 -11.76
C ASN A 75 5.32 2.71 -10.26
N ASN A 76 5.02 3.95 -9.86
CA ASN A 76 4.93 4.34 -8.44
C ASN A 76 4.06 5.60 -8.26
N ILE A 77 3.65 5.85 -7.01
CA ILE A 77 3.03 7.12 -6.61
C ILE A 77 4.10 8.03 -6.01
N GLN A 78 4.09 9.29 -6.42
CA GLN A 78 5.01 10.32 -5.92
C GLN A 78 4.26 11.45 -5.23
N LEU A 79 4.84 11.99 -4.16
CA LEU A 79 4.45 13.24 -3.54
C LEU A 79 5.49 14.33 -3.85
N GLY A 80 5.31 15.00 -4.98
CA GLY A 80 6.32 15.89 -5.52
C GLY A 80 7.59 15.11 -5.87
N ALA A 81 8.70 15.39 -5.18
CA ALA A 81 9.98 14.71 -5.41
C ALA A 81 10.13 13.39 -4.62
N ILE A 82 9.23 13.09 -3.69
CA ILE A 82 9.28 11.88 -2.87
C ILE A 82 8.56 10.77 -3.63
N LYS A 83 9.23 9.64 -3.87
CA LYS A 83 8.79 8.55 -4.74
C LYS A 83 8.53 7.27 -3.93
N ILE A 84 7.64 6.41 -4.43
CA ILE A 84 7.27 5.12 -3.80
C ILE A 84 6.57 5.36 -2.45
N ILE A 85 5.56 6.23 -2.44
CA ILE A 85 4.83 6.57 -1.20
C ILE A 85 3.68 5.59 -0.90
N GLU A 86 3.28 4.77 -1.86
CA GLU A 86 2.19 3.81 -1.79
C GLU A 86 2.35 2.84 -0.61
N HIS A 87 3.54 2.28 -0.41
CA HIS A 87 3.82 1.35 0.69
C HIS A 87 3.63 2.00 2.08
N PRO A 88 4.29 3.14 2.43
CA PRO A 88 4.10 3.75 3.74
C PRO A 88 2.67 4.26 3.95
N ILE A 89 1.97 4.76 2.93
CA ILE A 89 0.59 5.24 3.12
C ILE A 89 -0.42 4.09 3.27
N ALA A 90 -0.18 2.93 2.63
CA ALA A 90 -0.97 1.71 2.86
C ALA A 90 -0.81 1.22 4.31
N MET A 91 0.42 1.23 4.84
CA MET A 91 0.68 0.95 6.26
C MET A 91 -0.05 1.94 7.18
N MET A 92 0.00 3.24 6.87
CA MET A 92 -0.71 4.26 7.65
C MET A 92 -2.23 4.11 7.63
N LEU A 93 -2.79 3.59 6.54
CA LEU A 93 -4.20 3.29 6.39
C LEU A 93 -4.59 2.10 7.25
N ALA A 94 -3.97 0.95 7.01
CA ALA A 94 -4.32 -0.31 7.64
C ALA A 94 -4.16 -0.28 9.17
N LEU A 95 -3.10 0.38 9.65
CA LEU A 95 -2.80 0.47 11.07
C LEU A 95 -3.49 1.64 11.76
N ARG A 96 -4.24 2.50 11.03
CA ARG A 96 -4.75 3.78 11.56
C ARG A 96 -3.64 4.60 12.23
N LEU A 97 -2.45 4.54 11.64
CA LEU A 97 -1.23 5.14 12.14
C LEU A 97 -1.08 6.55 11.56
N ASP A 98 -1.07 7.54 12.45
CA ASP A 98 -0.88 8.94 12.10
C ASP A 98 0.54 9.37 12.51
N VAL A 99 1.37 9.47 11.49
CA VAL A 99 2.78 9.84 11.58
C VAL A 99 3.11 10.83 10.49
N ASP A 100 4.06 11.72 10.78
CA ASP A 100 4.80 12.43 9.75
C ASP A 100 5.97 11.54 9.32
N VAL A 101 6.33 11.58 8.03
CA VAL A 101 7.41 10.75 7.48
C VAL A 101 8.52 11.66 6.98
N ALA A 102 9.76 11.40 7.34
CA ALA A 102 10.91 12.11 6.80
C ALA A 102 11.87 11.14 6.11
N ILE A 103 12.44 11.58 5.00
CA ILE A 103 13.40 10.84 4.21
C ILE A 103 14.49 11.78 3.73
N ASP A 104 15.74 11.31 3.69
CA ASP A 104 16.90 12.08 3.23
C ASP A 104 17.25 11.82 1.75
N GLN A 105 16.69 10.76 1.16
CA GLN A 105 16.71 10.48 -0.28
C GLN A 105 15.33 10.64 -0.95
N PRO A 106 15.26 10.93 -2.25
CA PRO A 106 14.00 11.10 -2.96
C PRO A 106 13.10 9.85 -3.02
N SER A 107 13.63 8.63 -2.95
CA SER A 107 12.81 7.41 -3.01
C SER A 107 12.86 6.57 -1.74
N PHE A 108 11.71 6.01 -1.35
CA PHE A 108 11.67 4.97 -0.32
C PHE A 108 12.44 3.73 -0.79
N PRO A 109 13.08 3.00 0.13
CA PRO A 109 13.76 1.74 -0.18
C PRO A 109 12.76 0.64 -0.56
N SER A 110 13.15 -0.19 -1.53
CA SER A 110 12.50 -1.46 -1.83
C SER A 110 13.11 -2.50 -0.90
N LEU A 111 12.53 -2.61 0.30
CA LEU A 111 13.02 -3.49 1.36
C LEU A 111 12.71 -4.95 1.04
N ASP A 112 13.47 -5.87 1.65
CA ASP A 112 13.34 -7.33 1.45
C ASP A 112 11.95 -7.86 1.86
N HIS A 113 11.32 -7.20 2.83
CA HIS A 113 9.97 -7.51 3.26
C HIS A 113 9.01 -6.35 3.00
N CYS A 114 9.21 -5.55 1.95
CA CYS A 114 8.35 -4.41 1.60
C CYS A 114 8.14 -3.42 2.77
N THR A 115 7.05 -3.49 3.52
CA THR A 115 6.84 -2.65 4.72
C THR A 115 7.25 -3.33 6.02
N GLY A 116 7.66 -4.61 5.98
CA GLY A 116 8.01 -5.43 7.12
C GLY A 116 9.02 -4.78 8.06
N GLU A 117 10.09 -4.19 7.52
CA GLU A 117 11.13 -3.52 8.29
C GLU A 117 10.60 -2.24 8.97
N TYR A 118 9.62 -1.56 8.37
CA TYR A 118 8.90 -0.45 9.02
C TYR A 118 8.04 -0.97 10.16
N LEU A 119 7.30 -2.07 9.95
CA LEU A 119 6.46 -2.70 10.97
C LEU A 119 7.29 -3.17 12.16
N ASP A 120 8.44 -3.80 11.89
CA ASP A 120 9.39 -4.30 12.89
C ASP A 120 9.98 -3.14 13.68
N ALA A 121 10.37 -2.03 13.03
CA ALA A 121 10.87 -0.85 13.71
C ALA A 121 9.79 -0.15 14.57
N LEU A 122 8.54 -0.14 14.11
CA LEU A 122 7.40 0.41 14.85
C LEU A 122 7.01 -0.43 16.07
N HIS A 123 7.40 -1.72 16.12
CA HIS A 123 7.12 -2.60 17.24
C HIS A 123 7.58 -2.01 18.56
N GLY A 124 6.69 -1.93 19.55
CA GLY A 124 6.99 -1.37 20.87
C GLY A 124 7.16 0.16 20.92
N HIS A 125 7.29 0.83 19.78
CA HIS A 125 7.52 2.29 19.71
C HIS A 125 6.24 3.11 19.49
N VAL A 126 5.12 2.45 19.21
CA VAL A 126 3.81 3.09 19.03
C VAL A 126 3.07 3.33 20.35
N ARG A 127 2.09 4.22 20.30
CA ARG A 127 1.12 4.49 21.37
C ARG A 127 -0.21 4.92 20.78
N ARG A 128 -1.28 4.68 21.54
CA ARG A 128 -2.60 5.24 21.25
C ARG A 128 -2.56 6.76 21.43
N THR A 129 -3.20 7.48 20.52
CA THR A 129 -3.49 8.90 20.68
C THR A 129 -4.74 9.09 21.53
N ARG A 130 -4.98 10.32 22.00
CA ARG A 130 -6.24 10.68 22.69
C ARG A 130 -7.36 11.10 21.73
N ARG A 131 -7.12 11.03 20.41
CA ARG A 131 -8.10 11.45 19.42
C ARG A 131 -9.16 10.37 19.25
N ALA A 132 -10.43 10.78 19.25
CA ALA A 132 -11.52 9.89 18.88
C ALA A 132 -11.37 9.46 17.41
N VAL A 133 -11.65 8.19 17.14
CA VAL A 133 -11.75 7.71 15.76
C VAL A 133 -13.09 8.18 15.20
N ARG A 134 -13.05 9.06 14.21
CA ARG A 134 -14.21 9.40 13.39
C ARG A 134 -14.22 8.52 12.15
N ASN A 135 -15.29 7.77 11.91
CA ASN A 135 -15.40 6.88 10.76
C ASN A 135 -16.36 7.47 9.72
N PHE A 136 -16.09 7.24 8.45
CA PHE A 136 -16.96 7.63 7.36
C PHE A 136 -16.98 6.58 6.26
N THR A 137 -18.03 6.60 5.45
CA THR A 137 -18.20 5.75 4.27
C THR A 137 -18.84 6.56 3.15
N VAL A 138 -18.86 6.04 1.92
CA VAL A 138 -19.59 6.67 0.80
C VAL A 138 -21.10 6.55 1.01
N ASP A 139 -21.91 7.50 0.54
CA ASP A 139 -23.36 7.46 0.78
C ASP A 139 -24.08 6.38 -0.04
N LYS A 140 -23.59 6.12 -1.25
CA LYS A 140 -24.12 5.14 -2.20
C LYS A 140 -22.97 4.47 -2.94
N PRO A 141 -23.17 3.29 -3.55
CA PRO A 141 -22.15 2.66 -4.38
C PRO A 141 -21.68 3.57 -5.52
N ILE A 142 -20.38 3.55 -5.78
CA ILE A 142 -19.70 4.41 -6.75
C ILE A 142 -18.89 3.52 -7.67
N LEU A 143 -19.04 3.69 -8.98
CA LEU A 143 -18.21 3.06 -9.99
C LEU A 143 -17.28 4.11 -10.61
N LEU A 144 -15.98 3.91 -10.43
CA LEU A 144 -14.93 4.61 -11.16
C LEU A 144 -14.42 3.68 -12.26
N LYS A 145 -14.71 4.01 -13.51
CA LYS A 145 -14.34 3.21 -14.68
C LYS A 145 -13.14 3.83 -15.39
N TYR A 146 -12.16 2.99 -15.71
CA TYR A 146 -10.94 3.36 -16.44
C TYR A 146 -10.90 2.61 -17.76
N GLU A 147 -9.86 2.87 -18.56
CA GLU A 147 -9.72 2.26 -19.89
C GLU A 147 -9.67 0.73 -19.82
N GLN A 148 -8.87 0.19 -18.88
CA GLN A 148 -8.63 -1.25 -18.77
C GLN A 148 -9.24 -1.88 -17.51
N GLY A 149 -9.69 -1.07 -16.57
CA GLY A 149 -10.03 -1.49 -15.21
C GLY A 149 -11.15 -0.71 -14.58
N TYR A 150 -11.41 -1.02 -13.31
CA TYR A 150 -12.42 -0.34 -12.52
C TYR A 150 -12.09 -0.37 -11.03
N CYS A 151 -12.71 0.57 -10.31
CA CYS A 151 -12.77 0.64 -8.87
C CYS A 151 -14.23 0.89 -8.46
N ILE A 152 -14.82 -0.02 -7.69
CA ILE A 152 -16.14 0.16 -7.10
C ILE A 152 -15.95 0.40 -5.62
N VAL A 153 -16.51 1.49 -5.11
CA VAL A 153 -16.51 1.83 -3.69
C VAL A 153 -17.94 1.73 -3.18
N GLU A 154 -18.18 0.85 -2.22
CA GLU A 154 -19.50 0.57 -1.68
C GLU A 154 -19.56 0.95 -0.19
N PRO A 155 -20.72 1.42 0.31
CA PRO A 155 -20.91 1.67 1.73
C PRO A 155 -20.74 0.40 2.54
N HIS A 156 -20.00 0.48 3.65
CA HIS A 156 -19.89 -0.59 4.63
C HIS A 156 -19.57 -0.03 6.01
N GLU A 157 -20.26 -0.50 7.04
CA GLU A 157 -20.23 0.17 8.35
C GLU A 157 -19.24 -0.44 9.35
N SER A 158 -18.79 -1.69 9.20
CA SER A 158 -17.98 -2.36 10.23
C SER A 158 -16.46 -2.26 10.02
N GLY A 159 -15.99 -2.11 8.78
CA GLY A 159 -14.57 -2.23 8.44
C GLY A 159 -14.25 -1.86 7.00
N LEU A 160 -13.01 -2.13 6.58
CA LEU A 160 -12.55 -1.99 5.19
C LEU A 160 -12.44 -3.37 4.56
N PHE A 161 -13.32 -3.67 3.62
CA PHE A 161 -13.29 -4.91 2.84
C PHE A 161 -12.70 -4.64 1.46
N MET A 162 -11.85 -5.54 0.99
CA MET A 162 -11.29 -5.49 -0.35
C MET A 162 -11.68 -6.75 -1.12
N ASP A 163 -12.03 -6.57 -2.39
CA ASP A 163 -12.34 -7.60 -3.35
C ASP A 163 -11.56 -7.29 -4.63
N HIS A 164 -10.36 -7.86 -4.75
CA HIS A 164 -9.42 -7.53 -5.81
C HIS A 164 -9.26 -8.72 -6.75
N GLU A 165 -9.35 -8.47 -8.06
CA GLU A 165 -9.06 -9.47 -9.08
C GLU A 165 -8.05 -8.95 -10.12
N PHE A 166 -7.22 -9.85 -10.62
CA PHE A 166 -6.37 -9.62 -11.78
C PHE A 166 -6.33 -10.84 -12.69
N GLU A 167 -5.75 -10.67 -13.86
CA GLU A 167 -5.49 -11.74 -14.82
C GLU A 167 -4.18 -11.43 -15.54
N TYR A 168 -3.12 -12.15 -15.18
CA TYR A 168 -1.82 -12.10 -15.87
C TYR A 168 -1.70 -13.28 -16.83
N PRO A 169 -0.94 -13.16 -17.93
CA PRO A 169 -0.71 -14.27 -18.83
C PRO A 169 0.13 -15.37 -18.16
N GLY A 170 -0.06 -16.61 -18.62
CA GLY A 170 0.75 -17.75 -18.19
C GLY A 170 0.35 -18.30 -16.81
N ALA A 171 1.33 -18.81 -16.07
CA ALA A 171 1.11 -19.60 -14.87
C ALA A 171 0.55 -18.81 -13.67
N ILE A 172 0.72 -17.48 -13.62
CA ILE A 172 0.08 -16.64 -12.60
C ILE A 172 -1.45 -16.62 -12.79
N GLY A 173 -1.89 -16.51 -14.06
CA GLY A 173 -3.29 -16.60 -14.45
C GLY A 173 -4.21 -15.60 -13.77
N TYR A 174 -5.47 -16.01 -13.63
CA TYR A 174 -6.49 -15.27 -12.90
C TYR A 174 -6.40 -15.55 -11.40
N GLN A 175 -6.41 -14.48 -10.60
CA GLN A 175 -6.54 -14.59 -9.14
C GLN A 175 -7.56 -13.56 -8.64
N ARG A 176 -8.27 -13.92 -7.57
CA ARG A 176 -9.18 -13.02 -6.87
C ARG A 176 -9.14 -13.30 -5.38
N ILE A 177 -9.06 -12.25 -4.57
CA ILE A 177 -9.10 -12.34 -3.10
C ILE A 177 -10.19 -11.41 -2.59
N SER A 178 -10.95 -11.86 -1.59
CA SER A 178 -11.90 -11.01 -0.87
C SER A 178 -11.69 -11.13 0.64
N VAL A 179 -11.34 -10.02 1.28
CA VAL A 179 -10.83 -10.02 2.66
C VAL A 179 -11.09 -8.69 3.36
N GLU A 180 -11.28 -8.73 4.68
CA GLU A 180 -11.23 -7.53 5.52
C GLU A 180 -9.78 -7.12 5.80
N ILE A 181 -9.45 -5.86 5.57
CA ILE A 181 -8.14 -5.31 5.91
C ILE A 181 -8.12 -4.91 7.38
N THR A 182 -7.77 -5.88 8.21
CA THR A 182 -7.50 -5.66 9.65
C THR A 182 -6.02 -5.30 9.85
N PRO A 183 -5.65 -4.65 10.98
CA PRO A 183 -4.25 -4.46 11.33
C PRO A 183 -3.47 -5.78 11.39
N GLN A 184 -4.08 -6.83 11.95
CA GLN A 184 -3.50 -8.17 12.11
C GLN A 184 -3.19 -8.82 10.75
N PHE A 185 -4.10 -8.68 9.79
CA PHE A 185 -3.86 -9.13 8.42
C PHE A 185 -2.78 -8.29 7.75
N PHE A 186 -2.82 -6.96 7.90
CA PHE A 186 -1.82 -6.07 7.31
C PHE A 186 -0.40 -6.34 7.80
N LEU A 187 -0.21 -6.75 9.05
CA LEU A 187 1.10 -7.11 9.59
C LEU A 187 1.75 -8.30 8.85
N PHE A 188 0.95 -9.16 8.21
CA PHE A 188 1.42 -10.22 7.32
C PHE A 188 1.47 -9.72 5.87
N LEU A 189 0.35 -9.20 5.36
CA LEU A 189 0.18 -8.68 4.01
C LEU A 189 1.28 -7.69 3.62
N GLY A 190 1.63 -6.77 4.52
CA GLY A 190 2.66 -5.75 4.32
C GLY A 190 4.07 -6.29 4.08
N ARG A 191 4.28 -7.61 4.21
CA ARG A 191 5.53 -8.29 3.89
C ARG A 191 5.64 -8.71 2.43
N ALA A 192 4.56 -8.68 1.65
CA ALA A 192 4.57 -9.12 0.25
C ALA A 192 5.40 -8.18 -0.63
N ARG A 193 6.39 -8.72 -1.36
CA ARG A 193 7.33 -7.93 -2.18
C ARG A 193 6.68 -7.40 -3.45
N THR A 194 7.23 -6.30 -3.94
CA THR A 194 6.78 -5.72 -5.21
C THR A 194 7.03 -6.68 -6.36
N PRO A 195 6.02 -6.99 -7.19
CA PRO A 195 6.19 -7.89 -8.30
C PRO A 195 6.78 -7.17 -9.53
N SER A 196 7.66 -7.86 -10.24
CA SER A 196 8.13 -7.45 -11.57
C SER A 196 7.73 -8.52 -12.59
N PHE A 197 6.60 -8.30 -13.26
CA PHE A 197 6.15 -9.16 -14.36
C PHE A 197 6.75 -8.68 -15.70
N ARG A 198 7.54 -9.52 -16.37
CA ARG A 198 8.23 -9.21 -17.64
C ARG A 198 8.21 -10.41 -18.60
N SER A 199 8.82 -10.26 -19.77
CA SER A 199 9.14 -11.44 -20.61
C SER A 199 10.12 -12.37 -19.89
N VAL A 200 10.24 -13.61 -20.39
CA VAL A 200 11.19 -14.60 -19.87
C VAL A 200 12.61 -14.07 -20.00
N GLU A 201 12.96 -13.54 -21.17
CA GLU A 201 14.28 -13.04 -21.49
C GLU A 201 14.65 -11.82 -20.62
N GLU A 202 13.72 -10.87 -20.45
CA GLU A 202 13.94 -9.70 -19.59
C GLU A 202 14.10 -10.10 -18.12
N THR A 203 13.27 -11.04 -17.64
CA THR A 203 13.36 -11.54 -16.27
C THR A 203 14.71 -12.20 -16.01
N ASP A 204 15.15 -13.11 -16.88
CA ASP A 204 16.43 -13.81 -16.75
C ASP A 204 17.61 -12.83 -16.82
N GLN A 205 17.56 -11.85 -17.73
CA GLN A 205 18.58 -10.80 -17.86
C GLN A 205 18.68 -9.94 -16.60
N ILE A 206 17.54 -9.50 -16.05
CA ILE A 206 17.50 -8.67 -14.85
C ILE A 206 18.04 -9.43 -13.65
N ILE A 207 17.64 -10.70 -13.46
CA ILE A 207 18.14 -11.54 -12.36
C ILE A 207 19.65 -11.75 -12.49
N ALA A 208 20.16 -12.05 -13.70
CA ALA A 208 21.59 -12.22 -13.93
C ALA A 208 22.37 -10.93 -13.63
N ALA A 209 21.87 -9.78 -14.09
CA ALA A 209 22.48 -8.48 -13.82
C ALA A 209 22.43 -8.11 -12.33
N ALA A 210 21.34 -8.43 -11.62
CA ALA A 210 21.21 -8.22 -10.18
C ALA A 210 22.27 -9.00 -9.41
N ARG A 211 22.39 -10.31 -9.68
CA ARG A 211 23.40 -11.19 -9.05
C ARG A 211 24.83 -10.77 -9.35
N ALA A 212 25.06 -10.16 -10.51
CA ALA A 212 26.36 -9.61 -10.90
C ALA A 212 26.63 -8.19 -10.34
N GLY A 213 25.69 -7.58 -9.62
CA GLY A 213 25.81 -6.21 -9.10
C GLY A 213 25.83 -5.13 -10.19
N GLN A 214 25.21 -5.41 -11.35
CA GLN A 214 25.27 -4.56 -12.54
C GLN A 214 24.04 -3.65 -12.71
N LEU A 215 23.02 -3.82 -11.86
CA LEU A 215 21.82 -2.97 -11.93
C LEU A 215 22.10 -1.58 -11.34
N PRO A 216 21.52 -0.51 -11.94
CA PRO A 216 21.64 0.85 -11.41
C PRO A 216 20.81 1.07 -10.13
N TYR A 217 19.94 0.12 -9.79
CA TYR A 217 19.04 0.15 -8.63
C TYR A 217 19.32 -1.08 -7.73
N PRO A 218 19.10 -0.99 -6.41
CA PRO A 218 19.36 -2.08 -5.47
C PRO A 218 18.24 -3.13 -5.53
N MET A 219 18.02 -3.72 -6.70
CA MET A 219 16.99 -4.73 -6.95
C MET A 219 17.64 -6.12 -7.00
N HIS A 220 17.05 -7.09 -6.30
CA HIS A 220 17.48 -8.48 -6.26
C HIS A 220 16.34 -9.40 -5.81
N GLU A 221 16.56 -10.72 -5.87
CA GLU A 221 15.49 -11.67 -5.53
C GLU A 221 15.00 -11.58 -4.09
N GLU A 222 15.74 -11.00 -3.15
CA GLU A 222 15.23 -10.81 -1.78
C GLU A 222 14.19 -9.69 -1.65
N ASN A 223 14.19 -8.67 -2.52
CA ASN A 223 13.28 -7.51 -2.39
C ASN A 223 12.27 -7.34 -3.51
N VAL A 224 12.44 -8.06 -4.63
CA VAL A 224 11.50 -8.06 -5.75
C VAL A 224 11.05 -9.48 -6.05
N LEU A 225 9.74 -9.66 -6.22
CA LEU A 225 9.16 -10.91 -6.70
C LEU A 225 9.18 -10.91 -8.23
N PHE A 226 10.15 -11.60 -8.83
CA PHE A 226 10.22 -11.71 -10.28
C PHE A 226 9.21 -12.71 -10.82
N ALA A 227 8.57 -12.35 -11.93
CA ALA A 227 7.56 -13.17 -12.55
C ALA A 227 7.55 -13.02 -14.07
N ASP A 228 7.12 -14.08 -14.74
CA ASP A 228 6.80 -14.06 -16.17
C ASP A 228 5.71 -15.10 -16.48
N VAL A 229 5.52 -15.42 -17.76
CA VAL A 229 4.52 -16.38 -18.22
C VAL A 229 4.71 -17.79 -17.65
N ASN A 230 5.91 -18.17 -17.19
CA ASN A 230 6.17 -19.45 -16.55
C ASN A 230 5.82 -19.44 -15.05
N GLY A 231 5.53 -18.27 -14.47
CA GLY A 231 5.14 -18.11 -13.07
C GLY A 231 6.11 -17.25 -12.27
N LEU A 232 6.11 -17.46 -10.96
CA LEU A 232 7.00 -16.78 -10.02
C LEU A 232 8.39 -17.42 -10.04
N ARG A 233 9.46 -16.61 -10.08
CA ARG A 233 10.85 -17.10 -10.16
C ARG A 233 11.50 -17.35 -8.80
N ASN A 234 11.09 -16.58 -7.80
CA ASN A 234 11.64 -16.58 -6.46
C ASN A 234 10.51 -16.46 -5.40
N PRO A 235 9.46 -17.31 -5.44
CA PRO A 235 8.39 -17.27 -4.46
C PRO A 235 8.90 -17.59 -3.06
N ARG A 236 8.31 -16.99 -2.03
CA ARG A 236 8.58 -17.35 -0.63
C ARG A 236 7.50 -18.28 -0.09
N GLU A 237 7.94 -19.36 0.56
CA GLU A 237 7.07 -20.41 1.10
C GLU A 237 6.05 -19.90 2.11
N ILE A 238 6.35 -18.82 2.83
CA ILE A 238 5.40 -18.23 3.80
C ILE A 238 4.09 -17.76 3.15
N PHE A 239 4.08 -17.53 1.84
CA PHE A 239 2.89 -17.14 1.09
C PHE A 239 2.23 -18.32 0.35
N ASP A 240 2.77 -19.54 0.47
CA ASP A 240 2.21 -20.72 -0.17
C ASP A 240 1.08 -21.32 0.67
N TYR A 241 -0.09 -21.48 0.05
CA TYR A 241 -1.22 -22.16 0.67
C TYR A 241 -2.11 -22.83 -0.38
N ASN A 242 -2.45 -24.11 -0.15
CA ASN A 242 -3.30 -24.91 -1.03
C ASN A 242 -2.91 -24.86 -2.53
N GLY A 243 -1.59 -24.87 -2.81
CA GLY A 243 -1.07 -24.86 -4.18
C GLY A 243 -1.06 -23.49 -4.86
N HIS A 244 -1.30 -22.42 -4.11
CA HIS A 244 -1.22 -21.04 -4.59
C HIS A 244 -0.22 -20.23 -3.77
N ASN A 245 0.60 -19.43 -4.44
CA ASN A 245 1.42 -18.41 -3.78
C ASN A 245 0.65 -17.08 -3.78
N TYR A 246 0.41 -16.53 -2.59
CA TYR A 246 -0.40 -15.32 -2.41
C TYR A 246 0.41 -14.03 -2.54
N GLU A 247 1.73 -14.08 -2.61
CA GLU A 247 2.58 -12.90 -2.49
C GLU A 247 2.25 -11.83 -3.54
N PHE A 248 2.02 -12.26 -4.79
CA PHE A 248 1.67 -11.34 -5.89
C PHE A 248 0.37 -10.58 -5.62
N ILE A 249 -0.72 -11.27 -5.27
CA ILE A 249 -2.02 -10.64 -5.02
C ILE A 249 -2.06 -9.86 -3.72
N LEU A 250 -1.31 -10.28 -2.71
CA LEU A 250 -1.15 -9.51 -1.50
C LEU A 250 -0.42 -8.20 -1.79
N HIS A 251 0.64 -8.18 -2.60
CA HIS A 251 1.28 -6.91 -2.94
C HIS A 251 0.35 -5.96 -3.69
N GLU A 252 -0.42 -6.46 -4.67
CA GLU A 252 -1.44 -5.66 -5.35
C GLU A 252 -2.43 -5.03 -4.35
N LEU A 253 -2.84 -5.75 -3.29
CA LEU A 253 -3.69 -5.19 -2.24
C LEU A 253 -3.05 -4.00 -1.52
N ILE A 254 -1.74 -4.04 -1.25
CA ILE A 254 -0.99 -2.91 -0.64
C ILE A 254 -1.12 -1.66 -1.53
N ASP A 255 -0.90 -1.82 -2.82
CA ASP A 255 -0.95 -0.71 -3.77
C ASP A 255 -2.36 -0.17 -3.97
N VAL A 256 -3.33 -1.07 -4.23
CA VAL A 256 -4.70 -0.66 -4.54
C VAL A 256 -5.43 -0.04 -3.34
N MET A 257 -5.02 -0.32 -2.10
CA MET A 257 -5.62 0.32 -0.92
C MET A 257 -5.04 1.71 -0.63
N ALA A 258 -3.81 1.98 -1.08
CA ALA A 258 -3.03 3.16 -0.70
C ALA A 258 -3.78 4.49 -0.93
N PHE A 259 -4.57 4.57 -2.00
CA PHE A 259 -5.28 5.80 -2.36
C PHE A 259 -6.33 6.23 -1.31
N LEU A 260 -6.92 5.28 -0.58
CA LEU A 260 -7.90 5.60 0.47
C LEU A 260 -7.26 6.41 1.59
N LYS A 261 -5.95 6.25 1.85
CA LYS A 261 -5.25 7.09 2.83
C LYS A 261 -5.25 8.56 2.45
N LEU A 262 -5.24 8.85 1.15
CA LEU A 262 -5.27 10.21 0.62
C LEU A 262 -6.64 10.85 0.86
N VAL A 263 -7.71 10.07 0.69
CA VAL A 263 -9.08 10.46 1.00
C VAL A 263 -9.23 10.70 2.51
N GLU A 264 -8.75 9.77 3.35
CA GLU A 264 -8.72 9.95 4.81
C GLU A 264 -7.96 11.21 5.23
N SER A 265 -6.81 11.48 4.60
CA SER A 265 -6.01 12.66 4.88
C SER A 265 -6.78 13.93 4.55
N GLU A 266 -7.50 14.01 3.43
CA GLU A 266 -8.25 15.20 3.08
C GLU A 266 -9.47 15.42 3.99
N LEU A 267 -10.23 14.36 4.32
CA LEU A 267 -11.47 14.44 5.10
C LEU A 267 -11.26 14.44 6.62
N GLY A 268 -10.14 13.90 7.11
CA GLY A 268 -9.82 13.87 8.54
C GLY A 268 -10.55 12.79 9.34
N GLY A 269 -10.87 11.66 8.72
CA GLY A 269 -11.52 10.50 9.35
C GLY A 269 -10.85 9.17 8.99
N ARG A 270 -11.52 8.06 9.31
CA ARG A 270 -11.15 6.70 8.90
C ARG A 270 -12.20 6.11 7.98
N PHE A 271 -11.77 5.65 6.82
CA PHE A 271 -12.68 5.09 5.83
C PHE A 271 -13.15 3.69 6.29
N ARG A 272 -14.45 3.44 6.17
CA ARG A 272 -15.06 2.11 6.18
C ARG A 272 -15.81 1.94 4.87
N GLY A 273 -15.83 0.74 4.33
CA GLY A 273 -16.39 0.49 3.02
C GLY A 273 -15.96 -0.84 2.44
N LYS A 274 -16.48 -1.15 1.26
CA LYS A 274 -15.98 -2.23 0.43
C LYS A 274 -15.40 -1.66 -0.86
N LEU A 275 -14.21 -2.11 -1.21
CA LEU A 275 -13.48 -1.74 -2.41
C LEU A 275 -13.39 -2.95 -3.33
N THR A 276 -14.02 -2.90 -4.51
CA THR A 276 -13.90 -3.94 -5.53
C THR A 276 -13.08 -3.42 -6.71
N THR A 277 -11.95 -4.05 -7.05
CA THR A 277 -11.03 -3.51 -8.06
C THR A 277 -10.57 -4.56 -9.06
N ARG A 278 -10.33 -4.12 -10.30
CA ARG A 278 -9.65 -4.89 -11.35
C ARG A 278 -8.79 -3.96 -12.19
N LYS A 279 -7.54 -4.35 -12.44
CA LYS A 279 -6.58 -3.58 -13.28
C LYS A 279 -6.55 -2.09 -12.87
N PHE A 280 -6.37 -1.85 -11.57
CA PHE A 280 -6.50 -0.52 -10.95
C PHE A 280 -5.12 0.00 -10.54
N GLY A 281 -4.36 0.49 -11.52
CA GLY A 281 -2.97 0.92 -11.34
C GLY A 281 -2.81 2.29 -10.68
N HIS A 282 -1.57 2.70 -10.42
CA HIS A 282 -1.27 3.94 -9.70
C HIS A 282 -1.84 5.22 -10.32
N GLY A 283 -1.88 5.32 -11.65
CA GLY A 283 -2.53 6.44 -12.34
C GLY A 283 -4.02 6.54 -12.00
N ASP A 284 -4.72 5.41 -12.04
CA ASP A 284 -6.15 5.30 -11.71
C ASP A 284 -6.40 5.56 -10.22
N GLN A 285 -5.51 5.08 -9.35
CA GLN A 285 -5.54 5.34 -7.90
C GLN A 285 -5.42 6.83 -7.57
N ILE A 286 -4.51 7.55 -8.24
CA ILE A 286 -4.37 9.01 -8.08
C ILE A 286 -5.64 9.72 -8.58
N LEU A 287 -6.18 9.30 -9.73
CA LEU A 287 -7.41 9.86 -10.28
C LEU A 287 -8.60 9.60 -9.34
N ALA A 288 -8.74 8.38 -8.83
CA ALA A 288 -9.77 8.00 -7.85
C ALA A 288 -9.71 8.91 -6.62
N ALA A 289 -8.53 9.07 -6.03
CA ALA A 289 -8.35 9.90 -4.85
C ALA A 289 -8.70 11.37 -5.11
N ARG A 290 -8.39 11.90 -6.30
CA ARG A 290 -8.74 13.28 -6.69
C ARG A 290 -10.24 13.43 -6.91
N THR A 291 -10.87 12.50 -7.61
CA THR A 291 -12.31 12.47 -7.84
C THR A 291 -13.06 12.39 -6.51
N MET A 292 -12.67 11.48 -5.62
CA MET A 292 -13.31 11.24 -4.33
C MET A 292 -13.21 12.41 -3.34
N VAL A 293 -12.39 13.43 -3.60
CA VAL A 293 -12.28 14.64 -2.78
C VAL A 293 -12.63 15.91 -3.55
N SER A 294 -13.13 15.79 -4.79
CA SER A 294 -13.52 16.94 -5.59
C SER A 294 -14.80 17.58 -5.01
N PRO A 295 -15.02 18.89 -5.20
CA PRO A 295 -16.24 19.54 -4.75
C PRO A 295 -17.52 18.83 -5.23
N GLU A 296 -17.52 18.38 -6.48
CA GLU A 296 -18.66 17.70 -7.11
C GLU A 296 -18.96 16.38 -6.38
N PHE A 297 -17.93 15.58 -6.10
CA PHE A 297 -18.10 14.33 -5.38
C PHE A 297 -18.58 14.55 -3.94
N LEU A 298 -18.08 15.59 -3.27
CA LEU A 298 -18.47 15.93 -1.90
C LEU A 298 -19.93 16.39 -1.79
N GLU A 299 -20.50 16.90 -2.89
CA GLU A 299 -21.90 17.27 -3.00
C GLU A 299 -22.79 16.05 -3.33
N ASP A 300 -22.44 15.26 -4.35
CA ASP A 300 -23.07 13.99 -4.70
C ASP A 300 -22.05 13.11 -5.46
N PRO A 301 -21.74 11.88 -5.03
CA PRO A 301 -22.47 11.05 -4.08
C PRO A 301 -22.34 11.43 -2.60
N GLY A 302 -21.29 12.13 -2.20
CA GLY A 302 -21.07 12.51 -0.81
C GLY A 302 -20.54 11.38 0.09
N TYR A 303 -20.46 11.70 1.38
CA TYR A 303 -20.01 10.81 2.43
C TYR A 303 -20.92 10.91 3.66
N ARG A 304 -21.12 9.77 4.32
CA ARG A 304 -21.82 9.65 5.59
C ARG A 304 -20.81 9.33 6.68
N TRP A 305 -20.84 10.15 7.73
CA TRP A 305 -20.13 9.88 8.96
C TRP A 305 -20.92 8.84 9.79
N LEU A 306 -20.20 7.91 10.41
CA LEU A 306 -20.75 6.75 11.13
C LEU A 306 -20.69 6.93 12.65
N ASP A 307 -20.30 8.12 13.11
CA ASP A 307 -20.11 8.50 14.50
C ASP A 307 -21.13 9.51 15.00
#